data_AF-A0A818ZFE5-F1
#
_entry.id   AF-A0A818ZFE5-F1
#
_cell.length_a   1.000
_cell.length_b   1.000
_cell.length_c   1.000
_cell.angle_alpha   90.00
_cell.angle_beta   90.00
_cell.angle_gamma   90.00
#
_symmetry.space_group_name_H-M   'P 1'
#
loop_
_entity.id
_entity.type
_entity.pdbx_description
1 polymer ?
#
loop_
_entity_poly.entity_id
_entity_poly.type
_entity_poly.pdbx_seq_one_letter_code
_entity_poly.pdbx_strand_id
1 'polypeptide(L)'
;MYRPTCFQWGFYDPQMSGSIDGTDLEPHDRAINRAYQSKYKCSHNSSSLFIGNIPPLCNENDLAQIFPNAIRINLIRDIVTCESKGYAFLDGHIDRNKIYKFNEHILFIEDVASKKLFGWKPRRCGGGLGGKKQSGQLRFGGSQRPFKKPFHINEQVKQRWKYLEKQKDQYKKNLRSSSCHGQTRIHIDQVKGFESSIFIELEVILQDNQTSEQGQLIAKDLCQRIGIQEKKSY
;
A
#
# COMPACT_ATOMS: atom_id res chain seq x y z
N MET A 1 6.49 -9.47 -20.49
CA MET A 1 6.52 -8.00 -20.48
C MET A 1 7.36 -7.55 -19.30
N TYR A 2 8.44 -6.81 -19.53
CA TYR A 2 9.33 -6.34 -18.48
C TYR A 2 8.63 -5.22 -17.68
N ARG A 3 8.60 -5.34 -16.35
CA ARG A 3 7.94 -4.39 -15.44
C ARG A 3 9.00 -3.74 -14.55
N PRO A 4 9.43 -2.50 -14.85
CA PRO A 4 10.48 -1.83 -14.10
C PRO A 4 10.13 -1.52 -12.64
N THR A 5 8.86 -1.54 -12.24
CA THR A 5 8.47 -1.19 -10.86
C THR A 5 7.55 -2.23 -10.21
N CYS A 6 7.68 -2.41 -8.90
CA CYS A 6 6.79 -3.22 -8.07
C CYS A 6 5.32 -2.77 -8.19
N PHE A 7 5.07 -1.48 -8.42
CA PHE A 7 3.73 -0.94 -8.63
C PHE A 7 3.04 -1.50 -9.88
N GLN A 8 3.78 -1.72 -10.97
CA GLN A 8 3.25 -2.38 -12.16
C GLN A 8 2.97 -3.88 -11.94
N TRP A 9 3.74 -4.53 -11.06
CA TRP A 9 3.45 -5.90 -10.63
C TRP A 9 2.28 -5.96 -9.66
N GLY A 10 2.06 -4.93 -8.84
CA GLY A 10 1.03 -4.89 -7.80
C GLY A 10 1.34 -5.77 -6.58
N PHE A 11 2.60 -6.18 -6.41
CA PHE A 11 3.07 -6.88 -5.21
C PHE A 11 4.51 -6.46 -4.90
N TYR A 12 4.92 -6.74 -3.68
CA TYR A 12 6.24 -6.51 -3.12
C TYR A 12 6.81 -7.83 -2.60
N ASP A 13 7.94 -8.23 -3.15
CA ASP A 13 8.76 -9.32 -2.60
C ASP A 13 10.09 -8.71 -2.12
N PRO A 14 10.48 -8.89 -0.84
CA PRO A 14 11.71 -8.31 -0.32
C PRO A 14 12.96 -8.73 -1.09
N GLN A 15 13.02 -9.99 -1.52
CA GLN A 15 14.13 -10.55 -2.28
C GLN A 15 14.23 -9.93 -3.67
N MET A 16 13.13 -9.92 -4.44
CA MET A 16 13.11 -9.24 -5.73
C MET A 16 13.52 -7.77 -5.58
N SER A 17 13.01 -7.09 -4.56
CA SER A 17 13.35 -5.69 -4.29
C SER A 17 14.79 -5.51 -3.80
N GLY A 18 15.49 -6.55 -3.36
CA GLY A 18 16.92 -6.52 -3.06
C GLY A 18 17.79 -6.53 -4.31
N SER A 19 17.32 -7.18 -5.37
CA SER A 19 18.03 -7.36 -6.63
C SER A 19 17.80 -6.20 -7.60
N ILE A 20 18.85 -5.78 -8.31
CA ILE A 20 18.76 -4.69 -9.29
C ILE A 20 17.81 -4.99 -10.44
N ASP A 21 17.63 -6.26 -10.79
CA ASP A 21 16.81 -6.72 -11.91
C ASP A 21 15.70 -7.69 -11.47
N GLY A 22 15.59 -7.94 -10.15
CA GLY A 22 14.57 -8.80 -9.56
C GLY A 22 14.81 -10.30 -9.76
N THR A 23 16.04 -10.71 -10.09
CA THR A 23 16.36 -12.10 -10.44
C THR A 23 17.04 -12.90 -9.34
N ASP A 24 17.53 -12.26 -8.27
CA ASP A 24 18.16 -12.99 -7.16
C ASP A 24 17.18 -13.99 -6.54
N LEU A 25 17.62 -15.23 -6.35
CA LEU A 25 16.81 -16.28 -5.74
C LEU A 25 16.98 -16.38 -4.23
N GLU A 26 18.17 -16.02 -3.71
CA GLU A 26 18.55 -16.20 -2.30
C GLU A 26 18.86 -14.87 -1.59
N PRO A 27 18.43 -14.69 -0.32
CA PRO A 27 18.73 -13.49 0.45
C PRO A 27 20.23 -13.21 0.59
N HIS A 28 20.68 -12.12 0.01
CA HIS A 28 22.08 -11.70 0.07
C HIS A 28 22.39 -10.76 1.26
N ASP A 29 21.37 -10.22 1.95
CA ASP A 29 21.56 -9.37 3.12
C ASP A 29 20.65 -9.72 4.31
N ARG A 30 21.08 -9.34 5.51
CA ARG A 30 20.35 -9.60 6.77
C ARG A 30 19.00 -8.89 6.84
N ALA A 31 18.83 -7.78 6.14
CA ALA A 31 17.56 -7.04 6.15
C ALA A 31 16.49 -7.74 5.31
N ILE A 32 16.85 -8.41 4.20
CA ILE A 32 15.93 -9.25 3.43
C ILE A 32 15.47 -10.43 4.28
N ASN A 33 16.40 -11.10 4.97
CA ASN A 33 16.05 -12.19 5.92
C ASN A 33 15.07 -11.70 6.99
N ARG A 34 15.34 -10.53 7.59
CA ARG A 34 14.43 -9.91 8.55
C ARG A 34 13.07 -9.59 7.94
N ALA A 35 13.02 -9.14 6.68
CA ALA A 35 11.77 -8.83 6.00
C ALA A 35 10.88 -10.07 5.82
N TYR A 36 11.46 -11.21 5.47
CA TYR A 36 10.74 -12.49 5.38
C TYR A 36 10.19 -12.96 6.72
N GLN A 37 11.00 -12.85 7.78
CA GLN A 37 10.60 -13.28 9.12
C GLN A 37 9.62 -12.31 9.79
N SER A 38 9.58 -11.05 9.33
CA SER A 38 8.72 -10.03 9.93
C SER A 38 7.23 -10.28 9.66
N LYS A 39 6.42 -10.28 10.72
CA LYS A 39 4.96 -10.16 10.61
C LYS A 39 4.61 -8.67 10.67
N TYR A 40 4.38 -8.08 9.51
CA TYR A 40 3.96 -6.68 9.38
C TYR A 40 2.49 -6.63 9.00
N LYS A 41 1.68 -5.97 9.83
CA LYS A 41 0.32 -5.56 9.50
C LYS A 41 0.34 -4.07 9.17
N CYS A 42 -0.17 -3.70 7.99
CA CYS A 42 -0.24 -2.30 7.61
C CYS A 42 -1.12 -1.52 8.59
N SER A 43 -0.68 -0.33 8.99
CA SER A 43 -1.52 0.62 9.72
C SER A 43 -2.67 1.10 8.83
N HIS A 44 -3.83 1.38 9.41
CA HIS A 44 -5.05 1.89 8.73
C HIS A 44 -4.93 3.33 8.23
N ASN A 45 -3.72 3.79 7.87
CA ASN A 45 -3.54 5.16 7.40
C ASN A 45 -4.39 5.38 6.14
N SER A 46 -5.31 6.34 6.18
CA SER A 46 -6.19 6.67 5.06
C SER A 46 -5.48 7.45 3.93
N SER A 47 -4.23 7.89 4.14
CA SER A 47 -3.39 8.56 3.14
C SER A 47 -3.24 7.82 1.82
N SER A 48 -3.46 8.54 0.71
CA SER A 48 -3.35 8.00 -0.65
C SER A 48 -1.93 8.11 -1.21
N LEU A 49 -1.21 9.17 -0.86
CA LEU A 49 0.07 9.54 -1.44
C LEU A 49 1.19 9.56 -0.40
N PHE A 50 2.37 9.17 -0.85
CA PHE A 50 3.63 9.25 -0.15
C PHE A 50 4.51 10.30 -0.82
N ILE A 51 5.03 11.23 -0.03
CA ILE A 51 5.98 12.24 -0.47
C ILE A 51 7.31 11.95 0.23
N GLY A 52 8.36 11.67 -0.53
CA GLY A 52 9.71 11.48 -0.02
C GLY A 52 10.67 12.55 -0.50
N ASN A 53 11.93 12.43 -0.07
CA ASN A 53 13.00 13.36 -0.43
C ASN A 53 12.71 14.82 -0.03
N ILE A 54 11.94 15.00 1.05
CA ILE A 54 11.62 16.32 1.59
C ILE A 54 12.89 16.85 2.30
N PRO A 55 13.37 18.06 1.95
CA PRO A 55 14.51 18.66 2.64
C PRO A 55 14.20 18.90 4.13
N PRO A 56 15.19 18.81 5.04
CA PRO A 56 14.96 18.99 6.48
C PRO A 56 14.35 20.35 6.87
N LEU A 57 14.60 21.39 6.08
CA LEU A 57 14.09 22.75 6.29
C LEU A 57 12.63 22.93 5.87
N CYS A 58 12.08 22.02 5.05
CA CYS A 58 10.72 22.10 4.57
C CYS A 58 9.74 21.66 5.68
N ASN A 59 8.78 22.54 5.99
CA ASN A 59 7.77 22.31 7.02
C ASN A 59 6.37 22.08 6.41
N GLU A 60 5.37 21.85 7.26
CA GLU A 60 4.00 21.57 6.87
C GLU A 60 3.33 22.74 6.13
N ASN A 61 3.66 24.00 6.47
CA ASN A 61 3.13 25.17 5.77
C ASN A 61 3.69 25.27 4.35
N ASP A 62 4.98 24.98 4.17
CA ASP A 62 5.61 24.94 2.85
C ASP A 62 4.95 23.85 1.99
N LEU A 63 4.70 22.67 2.57
CA LEU A 63 4.01 21.59 1.88
C LEU A 63 2.57 21.96 1.53
N ALA A 64 1.86 22.69 2.41
CA ALA A 64 0.52 23.18 2.13
C ALA A 64 0.50 24.19 0.96
N GLN A 65 1.53 25.03 0.83
CA GLN A 65 1.68 25.93 -0.31
C GLN A 65 1.99 25.17 -1.61
N ILE A 66 2.81 24.13 -1.56
CA ILE A 66 3.16 23.29 -2.72
C ILE A 66 1.96 22.44 -3.17
N PHE A 67 1.16 21.96 -2.22
CA PHE A 67 -0.01 21.11 -2.44
C PHE A 67 -1.29 21.78 -1.92
N PRO A 68 -1.77 22.86 -2.58
CA PRO A 68 -2.91 23.64 -2.09
C PRO A 68 -4.22 22.84 -2.07
N ASN A 69 -4.34 21.79 -2.89
CA ASN A 69 -5.52 20.92 -2.97
C ASN A 69 -5.41 19.70 -2.02
N ALA A 70 -4.44 19.69 -1.10
CA ALA A 70 -4.32 18.66 -0.10
C ALA A 70 -5.40 18.83 0.97
N ILE A 71 -6.12 17.75 1.26
CA ILE A 71 -7.09 17.70 2.37
C ILE A 71 -6.35 17.52 3.69
N ARG A 72 -5.29 16.69 3.68
CA ARG A 72 -4.48 16.41 4.86
C ARG A 72 -3.04 16.17 4.46
N ILE A 73 -2.12 16.76 5.22
CA ILE A 73 -0.68 16.55 5.10
C ILE A 73 -0.16 16.11 6.46
N ASN A 74 0.56 15.00 6.50
CA ASN A 74 1.19 14.46 7.70
C ASN A 74 2.69 14.30 7.45
N LEU A 75 3.46 15.35 7.76
CA LEU A 75 4.93 15.30 7.71
C LEU A 75 5.44 14.48 8.89
N ILE A 76 6.23 13.45 8.59
CA ILE A 76 6.71 12.54 9.62
C ILE A 76 7.99 13.08 10.24
N ARG A 77 7.98 13.13 11.58
CA ARG A 77 9.08 13.62 12.40
C ARG A 77 9.62 12.54 13.31
N ASP A 78 10.85 12.71 13.77
CA ASP A 78 11.35 11.95 14.91
C ASP A 78 10.55 12.29 16.16
N ILE A 79 10.16 11.28 16.93
CA ILE A 79 9.31 11.48 18.12
C ILE A 79 10.08 12.16 19.26
N VAL A 80 11.42 12.04 19.29
CA VAL A 80 12.27 12.61 20.33
C VAL A 80 12.82 13.96 19.89
N THR A 81 13.43 14.03 18.71
CA THR A 81 14.10 15.28 18.24
C THR A 81 13.15 16.25 17.53
N CYS A 82 11.93 15.81 17.19
CA CYS A 82 10.96 16.55 16.37
C CYS A 82 11.47 16.95 14.97
N GLU A 83 12.65 16.47 14.56
CA GLU A 83 13.23 16.74 13.26
C GLU A 83 12.47 16.00 12.15
N SER A 84 12.38 16.62 10.98
CA SER A 84 11.77 15.99 9.80
C SER A 84 12.53 14.73 9.41
N LYS A 85 11.80 13.62 9.22
CA LYS A 85 12.35 12.38 8.64
C LYS A 85 12.49 12.46 7.11
N GLY A 86 12.13 13.59 6.51
CA GLY A 86 12.25 13.83 5.08
C GLY A 86 11.18 13.14 4.23
N TYR A 87 10.04 12.79 4.85
CA TYR A 87 8.89 12.26 4.13
C TYR A 87 7.57 12.60 4.81
N ALA A 88 6.51 12.70 4.02
CA ALA A 88 5.16 13.01 4.44
C ALA A 88 4.14 12.07 3.78
N PHE A 89 2.96 11.98 4.38
CA PHE A 89 1.79 11.36 3.78
C PHE A 89 0.76 12.42 3.45
N LEU A 90 0.13 12.29 2.28
CA LEU A 90 -0.82 13.26 1.78
C LEU A 90 -2.13 12.57 1.38
N ASP A 91 -3.24 13.22 1.72
CA ASP A 91 -4.57 12.96 1.20
C ASP A 91 -5.01 14.14 0.34
N GLY A 92 -5.45 13.86 -0.88
CA GLY A 92 -5.93 14.90 -1.79
C GLY A 92 -5.63 14.56 -3.24
N HIS A 93 -5.94 15.51 -4.12
CA HIS A 93 -5.68 15.42 -5.55
C HIS A 93 -4.41 16.20 -5.88
N ILE A 94 -3.53 15.58 -6.67
CA ILE A 94 -2.33 16.23 -7.21
C ILE A 94 -2.29 16.03 -8.72
N ASP A 95 -1.69 16.96 -9.44
CA ASP A 95 -1.29 16.73 -10.82
C ASP A 95 -0.04 15.84 -10.84
N ARG A 96 -0.12 14.64 -11.41
CA ARG A 96 0.99 13.69 -11.50
C ARG A 96 2.01 14.05 -12.59
N ASN A 97 1.64 14.91 -13.55
CA ASN A 97 2.53 15.34 -14.62
C ASN A 97 3.42 16.51 -14.19
N LYS A 98 3.03 17.19 -13.11
CA LYS A 98 3.79 18.30 -12.54
C LYS A 98 4.96 17.79 -11.69
N ILE A 99 6.13 18.39 -11.90
CA ILE A 99 7.29 18.22 -11.01
C ILE A 99 7.13 19.20 -9.85
N TYR A 100 7.08 18.67 -8.63
CA TYR A 100 7.02 19.48 -7.40
C TYR A 100 8.42 19.66 -6.85
N LYS A 101 8.75 20.90 -6.46
CA LYS A 101 10.04 21.24 -5.88
C LYS A 101 9.91 22.24 -4.73
N PHE A 102 10.87 22.19 -3.82
CA PHE A 102 11.07 23.17 -2.74
C PHE A 102 12.53 23.62 -2.76
N ASN A 103 12.80 24.92 -2.98
CA ASN A 103 14.17 25.45 -3.07
C ASN A 103 15.08 24.63 -4.00
N GLU A 104 14.64 24.37 -5.23
CA GLU A 104 15.31 23.50 -6.23
C GLU A 104 15.43 22.00 -5.86
N HIS A 105 15.03 21.58 -4.67
CA HIS A 105 14.92 20.17 -4.33
C HIS A 105 13.65 19.55 -4.90
N ILE A 106 13.81 18.59 -5.80
CA ILE A 106 12.70 17.83 -6.37
C ILE A 106 12.11 16.90 -5.32
N LEU A 107 10.81 17.06 -5.07
CA LEU A 107 10.05 16.19 -4.19
C LEU A 107 9.70 14.90 -4.92
N PHE A 108 9.79 13.80 -4.20
CA PHE A 108 9.48 12.48 -4.72
C PHE A 108 8.05 12.11 -4.35
N ILE A 109 7.20 11.77 -5.30
CA ILE A 109 5.80 11.43 -5.02
C ILE A 109 5.47 10.05 -5.58
N GLU A 110 4.89 9.19 -4.74
CA GLU A 110 4.40 7.87 -5.10
C GLU A 110 3.04 7.57 -4.44
N ASP A 111 2.34 6.58 -4.96
CA ASP A 111 1.23 5.98 -4.22
C ASP A 111 1.76 5.29 -2.96
N VAL A 112 0.95 5.29 -1.89
CA VAL A 112 1.33 4.59 -0.65
C VAL A 112 1.52 3.09 -0.91
N ALA A 113 2.78 2.66 -0.90
CA ALA A 113 3.19 1.30 -1.22
C ALA A 113 2.47 0.24 -0.36
N SER A 114 2.21 0.54 0.92
CA SER A 114 1.50 -0.39 1.80
C SER A 114 0.04 -0.65 1.43
N LYS A 115 -0.55 0.21 0.58
CA LYS A 115 -1.91 0.03 0.03
C LYS A 115 -1.89 -0.60 -1.36
N LYS A 116 -0.92 -0.22 -2.19
CA LYS A 116 -0.83 -0.68 -3.59
C LYS A 116 -0.12 -2.02 -3.73
N LEU A 117 0.87 -2.30 -2.90
CA LEU A 117 1.72 -3.48 -3.02
C LEU A 117 1.34 -4.52 -1.99
N PHE A 118 0.84 -5.65 -2.49
CA PHE A 118 0.68 -6.83 -1.67
C PHE A 118 2.04 -7.29 -1.08
N GLY A 119 2.08 -7.69 0.19
CA GLY A 119 3.30 -8.20 0.83
C GLY A 119 4.26 -7.10 1.27
N TRP A 120 3.86 -5.82 1.17
CA TRP A 120 4.69 -4.68 1.54
C TRP A 120 5.31 -4.82 2.93
N LYS A 121 6.62 -4.58 3.02
CA LYS A 121 7.35 -4.46 4.28
C LYS A 121 8.03 -3.10 4.35
N PRO A 122 7.82 -2.30 5.42
CA PRO A 122 8.52 -1.03 5.57
C PRO A 122 10.01 -1.25 5.88
N ARG A 123 10.79 -0.16 5.75
CA ARG A 123 12.25 -0.16 5.97
C ARG A 123 12.67 -0.72 7.34
N ARG A 124 11.93 -0.38 8.40
CA ARG A 124 12.17 -0.88 9.78
C ARG A 124 12.07 -2.40 9.90
N CYS A 125 11.30 -3.04 9.02
CA CYS A 125 11.17 -4.49 8.95
C CYS A 125 12.21 -5.12 8.00
N GLY A 126 13.10 -4.33 7.39
CA GLY A 126 14.12 -4.79 6.44
C GLY A 126 13.72 -4.71 4.95
N GLY A 127 12.47 -4.29 4.66
CA GLY A 127 11.98 -4.04 3.32
C GLY A 127 12.23 -2.60 2.84
N GLY A 128 11.19 -1.99 2.26
CA GLY A 128 11.21 -0.66 1.66
C GLY A 128 11.62 -0.65 0.19
N LEU A 129 11.62 0.55 -0.40
CA LEU A 129 12.08 0.85 -1.75
C LEU A 129 13.13 1.96 -1.70
N GLY A 130 13.99 2.02 -2.72
CA GLY A 130 15.05 3.03 -2.82
C GLY A 130 16.16 2.85 -1.79
N GLY A 131 16.79 3.95 -1.41
CA GLY A 131 17.95 3.99 -0.52
C GLY A 131 19.20 4.52 -1.21
N LYS A 132 20.27 4.68 -0.41
CA LYS A 132 21.58 5.14 -0.87
C LYS A 132 22.54 3.98 -0.93
N LYS A 133 23.39 3.90 -1.97
CA LYS A 133 24.39 2.83 -2.09
C LYS A 133 25.33 2.80 -0.87
N GLN A 134 25.66 3.99 -0.34
CA GLN A 134 26.54 4.14 0.82
C GLN A 134 25.94 3.58 2.12
N SER A 135 24.61 3.44 2.22
CA SER A 135 23.98 2.96 3.45
C SER A 135 23.93 1.43 3.56
N GLY A 136 24.49 0.69 2.59
CA GLY A 136 24.50 -0.77 2.57
C GLY A 136 23.11 -1.44 2.42
N GLN A 137 22.05 -0.65 2.21
CA GLN A 137 20.67 -1.14 2.18
C GLN A 137 19.90 -0.51 1.02
N LEU A 138 20.27 -0.90 -0.20
CA LEU A 138 19.61 -0.45 -1.42
C LEU A 138 18.46 -1.41 -1.78
N ARG A 139 17.33 -0.84 -2.22
CA ARG A 139 16.17 -1.60 -2.72
C ARG A 139 15.69 -1.03 -4.05
N PHE A 140 15.28 -1.92 -4.94
CA PHE A 140 14.84 -1.63 -6.30
C PHE A 140 13.34 -1.88 -6.48
N GLY A 141 12.83 -1.54 -7.66
CA GLY A 141 11.42 -1.65 -8.02
C GLY A 141 10.56 -0.45 -7.61
N GLY A 142 11.15 0.59 -7.03
CA GLY A 142 10.50 1.89 -6.80
C GLY A 142 10.82 2.87 -7.92
N SER A 143 10.15 4.03 -7.97
CA SER A 143 10.33 4.98 -9.07
C SER A 143 11.71 5.64 -9.07
N GLN A 144 12.35 5.86 -7.91
CA GLN A 144 13.74 6.35 -7.83
C GLN A 144 14.77 5.29 -8.22
N ARG A 145 14.46 4.01 -8.01
CA ARG A 145 15.35 2.86 -8.25
C ARG A 145 14.54 1.78 -8.96
N PRO A 146 14.15 1.98 -10.22
CA PRO A 146 13.45 0.95 -10.96
C PRO A 146 14.37 -0.25 -11.15
N PHE A 147 13.78 -1.42 -11.36
CA PHE A 147 14.54 -2.57 -11.82
C PHE A 147 15.26 -2.21 -13.12
N LYS A 148 16.37 -2.91 -13.40
CA LYS A 148 17.00 -2.97 -14.72
C LYS A 148 16.57 -4.23 -15.45
N LYS A 149 16.49 -4.16 -16.77
CA LYS A 149 16.18 -5.33 -17.60
C LYS A 149 17.28 -6.38 -17.40
N PRO A 150 16.96 -7.61 -16.97
CA PRO A 150 17.97 -8.65 -16.83
C PRO A 150 18.61 -9.00 -18.18
N PHE A 151 19.90 -9.29 -18.18
CA PHE A 151 20.61 -9.76 -19.38
C PHE A 151 20.26 -11.21 -19.72
N HIS A 152 20.14 -12.07 -18.69
CA HIS A 152 19.75 -13.46 -18.81
C HIS A 152 18.70 -13.79 -17.74
N ILE A 153 17.68 -14.55 -18.13
CA ILE A 153 16.65 -15.04 -17.21
C ILE A 153 16.60 -16.55 -17.34
N ASN A 154 17.07 -17.24 -16.30
CA ASN A 154 17.01 -18.69 -16.24
C ASN A 154 15.58 -19.18 -15.91
N GLU A 155 15.33 -20.48 -16.05
CA GLU A 155 14.01 -21.06 -15.79
C GLU A 155 13.59 -20.96 -14.32
N GLN A 156 14.51 -21.03 -13.36
CA GLN A 156 14.19 -20.90 -11.94
C GLN A 156 13.61 -19.52 -11.60
N VAL A 157 14.17 -18.45 -12.17
CA VAL A 157 13.65 -17.08 -12.01
C VAL A 157 12.26 -16.96 -12.62
N LYS A 158 12.04 -17.52 -13.82
CA LYS A 158 10.70 -17.52 -14.45
C LYS A 158 9.68 -18.26 -13.60
N GLN A 159 10.05 -19.43 -13.05
CA GLN A 159 9.19 -20.21 -12.17
C GLN A 159 8.87 -19.45 -10.88
N ARG A 160 9.88 -18.80 -10.26
CA ARG A 160 9.70 -17.94 -9.09
C ARG A 160 8.73 -16.80 -9.36
N TRP A 161 8.89 -16.06 -10.46
CA TRP A 161 7.99 -14.96 -10.80
C TRP A 161 6.55 -15.45 -11.02
N LYS A 162 6.36 -16.57 -11.73
CA LYS A 162 5.03 -17.19 -11.90
C LYS A 162 4.41 -17.58 -10.55
N TYR A 163 5.22 -18.11 -9.64
CA TYR A 163 4.77 -18.46 -8.29
C TYR A 163 4.31 -17.24 -7.49
N LEU A 164 5.09 -16.16 -7.50
CA LEU A 164 4.76 -14.91 -6.80
C LEU A 164 3.51 -14.24 -7.38
N GLU A 165 3.32 -14.26 -8.71
CA GLU A 165 2.08 -13.78 -9.34
C GLU A 165 0.85 -14.58 -8.89
N LYS A 166 0.96 -15.92 -8.81
CA LYS A 166 -0.12 -16.76 -8.29
C LYS A 166 -0.44 -16.45 -6.82
N GLN A 167 0.57 -16.26 -5.98
CA GLN A 167 0.35 -15.88 -4.57
C GLN A 167 -0.39 -14.55 -4.43
N LYS A 168 -0.03 -13.55 -5.25
CA LYS A 168 -0.74 -12.27 -5.29
C LYS A 168 -2.23 -12.49 -5.61
N ASP A 169 -2.54 -13.31 -6.60
CA ASP A 169 -3.93 -13.56 -6.98
C ASP A 169 -4.69 -14.29 -5.87
N GLN A 170 -4.06 -15.23 -5.18
CA GLN A 170 -4.65 -15.91 -4.03
C GLN A 170 -4.89 -14.95 -2.87
N TYR A 171 -3.93 -14.09 -2.55
CA TYR A 171 -4.09 -13.12 -1.47
C TYR A 171 -5.16 -12.07 -1.78
N LYS A 172 -5.25 -11.61 -3.03
CA LYS A 172 -6.33 -10.72 -3.49
C LYS A 172 -7.71 -11.37 -3.34
N LYS A 173 -7.84 -12.66 -3.60
CA LYS A 173 -9.09 -13.41 -3.36
C LYS A 173 -9.47 -13.44 -1.87
N ASN A 174 -8.48 -13.43 -0.99
CA ASN A 174 -8.67 -13.46 0.47
C ASN A 174 -8.75 -12.05 1.09
N LEU A 175 -8.59 -10.98 0.30
CA LEU A 175 -8.59 -9.61 0.80
C LEU A 175 -10.02 -9.09 0.93
N ARG A 176 -10.61 -9.39 2.07
CA ARG A 176 -11.87 -8.80 2.55
C ARG A 176 -11.70 -7.30 2.71
N SER A 177 -12.32 -6.53 1.82
CA SER A 177 -12.29 -5.07 1.91
C SER A 177 -13.30 -4.61 2.96
N SER A 178 -12.82 -4.07 4.08
CA SER A 178 -13.68 -3.63 5.18
C SER A 178 -13.79 -2.12 5.25
N SER A 179 -15.00 -1.57 5.42
CA SER A 179 -15.27 -0.17 5.70
C SER A 179 -16.24 -0.03 6.87
N CYS A 180 -16.29 1.13 7.52
CA CYS A 180 -17.26 1.40 8.59
C CYS A 180 -18.24 2.48 8.14
N HIS A 181 -19.54 2.28 8.38
CA HIS A 181 -20.58 3.28 8.16
C HIS A 181 -21.54 3.30 9.35
N GLY A 182 -21.54 4.40 10.10
CA GLY A 182 -22.30 4.50 11.35
C GLY A 182 -21.90 3.40 12.34
N GLN A 183 -22.87 2.57 12.73
CA GLN A 183 -22.70 1.45 13.66
C GLN A 183 -22.38 0.12 12.96
N THR A 184 -22.20 0.13 11.64
CA THR A 184 -22.02 -1.09 10.84
C THR A 184 -20.62 -1.15 10.25
N ARG A 185 -19.93 -2.27 10.46
CA ARG A 185 -18.75 -2.65 9.72
C ARG A 185 -19.18 -3.45 8.49
N ILE A 186 -18.87 -2.93 7.33
CA ILE A 186 -19.15 -3.52 6.03
C ILE A 186 -17.91 -4.29 5.59
N HIS A 187 -18.08 -5.53 5.19
CA HIS A 187 -17.04 -6.33 4.59
C HIS A 187 -17.43 -6.74 3.19
N ILE A 188 -16.57 -6.49 2.22
CA ILE A 188 -16.83 -6.71 0.80
C ILE A 188 -15.77 -7.69 0.28
N ASP A 189 -16.23 -8.82 -0.23
CA ASP A 189 -15.44 -9.90 -0.81
C ASP A 189 -15.80 -10.04 -2.30
N GLN A 190 -14.79 -9.97 -3.17
CA GLN A 190 -14.99 -10.21 -4.61
C GLN A 190 -14.64 -11.67 -4.94
N VAL A 191 -15.63 -12.48 -5.27
CA VAL A 191 -15.43 -13.90 -5.58
C VAL A 191 -15.36 -14.09 -7.10
N LYS A 192 -14.25 -14.64 -7.61
CA LYS A 192 -14.12 -15.04 -9.02
C LYS A 192 -14.67 -16.45 -9.23
N GLY A 193 -15.52 -16.62 -10.24
CA GLY A 193 -16.11 -17.92 -10.63
C GLY A 193 -17.60 -17.83 -10.96
N PHE A 194 -18.25 -16.78 -10.46
CA PHE A 194 -19.57 -16.33 -10.86
C PHE A 194 -19.40 -14.93 -11.44
N GLU A 195 -20.00 -14.63 -12.59
CA GLU A 195 -19.93 -13.28 -13.16
C GLU A 195 -20.37 -12.27 -12.10
N SER A 196 -19.48 -11.32 -11.78
CA SER A 196 -19.76 -10.11 -11.00
C SER A 196 -20.42 -10.32 -9.62
N SER A 197 -20.13 -11.41 -8.92
CA SER A 197 -20.70 -11.65 -7.59
C SER A 197 -19.82 -11.03 -6.49
N ILE A 198 -20.27 -9.90 -5.96
CA ILE A 198 -19.72 -9.25 -4.76
C ILE A 198 -20.47 -9.83 -3.55
N PHE A 199 -19.75 -10.38 -2.59
CA PHE A 199 -20.31 -10.78 -1.30
C PHE A 199 -20.11 -9.63 -0.31
N ILE A 200 -21.18 -9.27 0.40
CA ILE A 200 -21.16 -8.19 1.37
C ILE A 200 -21.70 -8.75 2.68
N GLU A 201 -20.89 -8.64 3.73
CA GLU A 201 -21.29 -9.01 5.09
C GLU A 201 -21.32 -7.75 5.96
N LEU A 202 -22.40 -7.59 6.72
CA LEU A 202 -22.62 -6.45 7.60
C LEU A 202 -22.53 -6.91 9.06
N GLU A 203 -21.52 -6.42 9.78
CA GLU A 203 -21.37 -6.59 11.22
C GLU A 203 -21.91 -5.31 11.90
N VAL A 204 -23.13 -5.38 12.45
CA VAL A 204 -23.71 -4.25 13.21
C VAL A 204 -23.29 -4.36 14.66
N ILE A 205 -22.60 -3.32 15.16
CA ILE A 205 -22.21 -3.23 16.56
C ILE A 205 -23.37 -2.64 17.35
N LEU A 206 -24.02 -3.49 18.16
CA LEU A 206 -25.13 -3.10 19.03
C LEU A 206 -24.64 -2.37 20.28
N GLN A 207 -25.38 -1.36 20.71
CA GLN A 207 -25.27 -0.74 22.03
C GLN A 207 -26.02 -1.56 23.08
N ASP A 208 -25.72 -1.35 24.36
CA ASP A 208 -26.28 -2.13 25.48
C ASP A 208 -27.81 -2.11 25.56
N ASN A 209 -28.46 -1.09 25.00
CA ASN A 209 -29.91 -0.93 24.95
C ASN A 209 -30.54 -1.41 23.64
N GLN A 210 -29.77 -1.98 22.71
CA GLN A 210 -30.24 -2.38 21.39
C GLN A 210 -30.45 -3.89 21.26
N THR A 211 -31.53 -4.28 20.59
CA THR A 211 -31.85 -5.69 20.32
C THR A 211 -31.29 -6.16 18.97
N SER A 212 -31.20 -7.48 18.78
CA SER A 212 -30.82 -8.08 17.49
C SER A 212 -31.75 -7.67 16.34
N GLU A 213 -33.05 -7.52 16.61
CA GLU A 213 -34.02 -7.04 15.62
C GLU A 213 -33.71 -5.60 15.18
N GLN A 214 -33.35 -4.72 16.12
CA GLN A 214 -32.92 -3.36 15.81
C GLN A 214 -31.62 -3.37 15.00
N GLY A 215 -30.68 -4.28 15.31
CA GLY A 215 -29.48 -4.52 14.49
C GLY A 215 -29.81 -4.89 13.04
N GLN A 216 -30.76 -5.80 12.84
CA GLN A 216 -31.21 -6.17 11.49
C GLN A 216 -31.85 -5.00 10.73
N LEU A 217 -32.61 -4.14 11.42
CA LEU A 217 -33.17 -2.93 10.81
C LEU A 217 -32.08 -1.95 10.37
N ILE A 218 -31.04 -1.75 11.20
CA ILE A 218 -29.88 -0.92 10.86
C ILE A 218 -29.15 -1.47 9.62
N ALA A 219 -28.96 -2.79 9.55
CA ALA A 219 -28.34 -3.42 8.38
C ALA A 219 -29.20 -3.26 7.11
N LYS A 220 -30.51 -3.46 7.20
CA LYS A 220 -31.46 -3.31 6.08
C LYS A 220 -31.53 -1.88 5.55
N ASP A 221 -31.62 -0.89 6.45
CA ASP A 221 -31.60 0.52 6.08
C ASP A 221 -30.30 0.88 5.35
N LEU A 222 -29.16 0.40 5.86
CA LEU A 222 -27.87 0.61 5.20
C LEU A 222 -27.85 0.01 3.79
N CYS A 223 -28.25 -1.25 3.62
CA CYS A 223 -28.35 -1.90 2.31
C CYS A 223 -29.21 -1.10 1.33
N GLN A 224 -30.37 -0.60 1.78
CA GLN A 224 -31.28 0.19 0.95
C GLN A 224 -30.64 1.51 0.50
N ARG A 225 -29.96 2.22 1.41
CA ARG A 225 -29.28 3.49 1.09
C ARG A 225 -28.16 3.34 0.08
N ILE A 226 -27.42 2.24 0.14
CA ILE A 226 -26.29 1.97 -0.76
C ILE A 226 -26.69 1.12 -1.99
N GLY A 227 -27.98 0.86 -2.18
CA GLY A 227 -28.52 0.20 -3.37
C GLY A 227 -28.18 -1.28 -3.50
N ILE A 228 -27.88 -1.98 -2.41
CA ILE A 228 -27.61 -3.43 -2.43
C ILE A 228 -28.94 -4.17 -2.33
N GLN A 229 -29.22 -5.02 -3.33
CA GLN A 229 -30.36 -5.92 -3.31
C GLN A 229 -29.94 -7.29 -2.76
N GLU A 230 -30.67 -7.77 -1.77
CA GLU A 230 -30.45 -9.09 -1.17
C GLU A 230 -30.85 -10.18 -2.17
N LYS A 231 -29.87 -10.87 -2.76
CA LYS A 231 -30.15 -12.00 -3.64
C LYS A 231 -30.32 -13.24 -2.76
N LYS A 232 -31.57 -13.67 -2.53
CA LYS A 232 -31.84 -14.93 -1.84
C LYS A 232 -31.23 -16.08 -2.64
N SER A 233 -30.27 -16.79 -2.04
CA SER A 233 -29.83 -18.09 -2.54
C SER A 233 -30.97 -19.08 -2.32
N TYR A 234 -31.53 -19.60 -3.41
CA TYR A 234 -32.42 -20.77 -3.39
C TYR A 234 -31.61 -22.06 -3.31
#